data_AF-A0A818UQJ0-F1
#
_entry.id   AF-A0A818UQJ0-F1
#
_cell.length_a   1.000
_cell.length_b   1.000
_cell.length_c   1.000
_cell.angle_alpha   90.00
_cell.angle_beta   90.00
_cell.angle_gamma   90.00
#
_symmetry.space_group_name_H-M   'P 1'
#
loop_
_entity.id
_entity.type
_entity.pdbx_description
1 polymer ?
#
loop_
_entity_poly.entity_id
_entity_poly.type
_entity_poly.pdbx_seq_one_letter_code
_entity_poly.pdbx_strand_id
1 'polypeptide(L)'
;MQKYQDTIFLAVITFIDKHFRTTKCSRSDEQHREKLIEAMLSFLWNVVDQTSIIPTIVNVRGPSTCLHWLSLSYLSTEEYRSIVCILHNIARHDQGALALNENGCLQIFRQFQQDFLEKKLDFIIDEDLSRNIRILSYMIRALLIDPNELGIDSMNNRKKDFQATGWLGIRLASHPKYIRFGRQDFDSAFTELQATLFQNRSKLPINHHEAGPKQQETQVHLKQWTVTEIECWFHNNGILCELYQFYGFQNGNQLLLYAEALKNTDWLKEYEDVQQGFENKFKKQQLTLSTHQFIKFVDALRELVRQDSVSF
;
A
#
# COMPACT_ATOMS: atom_id res chain seq x y z
N MET A 1 -17.02 16.80 -20.04
CA MET A 1 -16.57 15.70 -19.17
C MET A 1 -15.23 16.04 -18.51
N GLN A 2 -14.20 16.45 -19.28
CA GLN A 2 -12.88 16.86 -18.77
C GLN A 2 -12.90 17.80 -17.55
N LYS A 3 -13.65 18.91 -17.61
CA LYS A 3 -13.76 19.88 -16.49
C LYS A 3 -14.21 19.24 -15.16
N TYR A 4 -15.07 18.23 -15.21
CA TYR A 4 -15.52 17.53 -14.00
C TYR A 4 -14.43 16.61 -13.46
N GLN A 5 -13.69 15.93 -14.34
CA GLN A 5 -12.54 15.11 -13.94
C GLN A 5 -11.46 15.98 -13.28
N ASP A 6 -11.07 17.09 -13.91
CA ASP A 6 -10.11 18.05 -13.34
C ASP A 6 -10.54 18.50 -11.94
N THR A 7 -11.82 18.83 -11.76
CA THR A 7 -12.36 19.27 -10.47
C THR A 7 -12.29 18.18 -9.40
N ILE A 8 -12.62 16.93 -9.75
CA ILE A 8 -12.57 15.79 -8.83
C ILE A 8 -11.13 15.52 -8.40
N PHE A 9 -10.19 15.41 -9.33
CA PHE A 9 -8.79 15.13 -8.99
C PHE A 9 -8.13 16.27 -8.24
N LEU A 10 -8.45 17.52 -8.60
CA LEU A 10 -8.01 18.67 -7.84
C LEU A 10 -8.51 18.61 -6.39
N ALA A 11 -9.78 18.26 -6.18
CA ALA A 11 -10.36 18.15 -4.84
C ALA A 11 -9.68 17.02 -4.03
N VAL A 12 -9.46 15.84 -4.63
CA VAL A 12 -8.78 14.71 -3.98
C VAL A 12 -7.35 15.08 -3.60
N ILE A 13 -6.56 15.61 -4.55
CA ILE A 13 -5.17 16.00 -4.30
C ILE A 13 -5.09 17.11 -3.25
N THR A 14 -5.97 18.11 -3.31
CA THR A 14 -6.01 19.19 -2.32
C THR A 14 -6.37 18.67 -0.93
N PHE A 15 -7.28 17.70 -0.85
CA PHE A 15 -7.65 17.08 0.42
C PHE A 15 -6.47 16.33 1.04
N ILE A 16 -5.78 15.48 0.28
CA ILE A 16 -4.60 14.74 0.75
C ILE A 16 -3.50 15.72 1.17
N ASP A 17 -3.21 16.74 0.35
CA ASP A 17 -2.19 17.75 0.67
C ASP A 17 -2.52 18.51 1.96
N LYS A 18 -3.78 18.93 2.12
CA LYS A 18 -4.25 19.58 3.34
C LYS A 18 -4.12 18.64 4.54
N HIS A 19 -4.45 17.36 4.37
CA HIS A 19 -4.27 16.38 5.43
C HIS A 19 -2.81 16.33 5.85
N PHE A 20 -1.88 16.00 4.95
CA PHE A 20 -0.45 15.89 5.28
C PHE A 20 0.08 17.16 5.96
N ARG A 21 -0.31 18.36 5.52
CA ARG A 21 0.10 19.61 6.18
C ARG A 21 -0.45 19.80 7.60
N THR A 22 -1.60 19.21 7.92
CA THR A 22 -2.35 19.45 9.17
C THR A 22 -2.20 18.36 10.22
N THR A 23 -1.70 17.16 9.89
CA THR A 23 -1.61 16.00 10.80
C THR A 23 -0.61 16.13 11.95
N LYS A 24 -0.29 17.35 12.41
CA LYS A 24 0.41 17.59 13.69
C LYS A 24 -0.52 17.58 14.92
N CYS A 25 -1.80 17.20 14.80
CA CYS A 25 -2.81 17.49 15.82
C CYS A 25 -3.72 16.30 16.20
N SER A 26 -3.52 15.81 17.44
CA SER A 26 -4.41 15.06 18.35
C SER A 26 -4.98 13.68 17.93
N ARG A 27 -4.83 12.71 18.85
CA ARG A 27 -4.89 11.24 18.68
C ARG A 27 -6.26 10.57 18.45
N SER A 28 -7.41 11.20 18.71
CA SER A 28 -8.69 10.48 18.69
C SER A 28 -9.40 10.47 17.33
N ASP A 29 -9.28 11.54 16.55
CA ASP A 29 -9.79 11.61 15.16
C ASP A 29 -8.75 11.09 14.14
N GLU A 30 -7.56 10.72 14.62
CA GLU A 30 -6.40 10.37 13.80
C GLU A 30 -6.65 9.07 13.03
N GLN A 31 -7.14 8.02 13.69
CA GLN A 31 -7.33 6.70 13.08
C GLN A 31 -8.33 6.70 11.91
N HIS A 32 -9.44 7.45 12.01
CA HIS A 32 -10.43 7.52 10.91
C HIS A 32 -9.90 8.36 9.75
N ARG A 33 -9.17 9.44 10.05
CA ARG A 33 -8.55 10.27 9.02
C ARG A 33 -7.44 9.52 8.28
N GLU A 34 -6.65 8.71 8.98
CA GLU A 34 -5.62 7.84 8.39
C GLU A 34 -6.24 6.88 7.37
N LYS A 35 -7.28 6.14 7.75
CA LYS A 35 -7.99 5.21 6.82
C LYS A 35 -8.54 5.91 5.58
N LEU A 36 -9.06 7.14 5.75
CA LEU A 36 -9.56 7.90 4.61
C LEU A 36 -8.43 8.32 3.66
N ILE A 37 -7.26 8.67 4.20
CA ILE A 37 -6.09 9.03 3.38
C ILE A 37 -5.52 7.83 2.66
N GLU A 38 -5.43 6.68 3.33
CA GLU A 38 -5.06 5.41 2.69
C GLU A 38 -6.01 5.09 1.52
N ALA A 39 -7.32 5.21 1.73
CA ALA A 39 -8.31 4.99 0.67
C ALA A 39 -8.16 6.01 -0.48
N MET A 40 -7.89 7.28 -0.19
CA MET A 40 -7.69 8.30 -1.23
C MET A 40 -6.39 8.11 -2.02
N LEU A 41 -5.31 7.70 -1.36
CA LEU A 41 -4.05 7.36 -2.02
C LEU A 41 -4.20 6.11 -2.89
N SER A 42 -4.89 5.08 -2.39
CA SER A 42 -5.22 3.87 -3.14
C SER A 42 -6.07 4.18 -4.37
N PHE A 43 -7.12 5.00 -4.20
CA PHE A 43 -7.92 5.51 -5.31
C PHE A 43 -7.04 6.23 -6.34
N LEU A 44 -6.21 7.18 -5.91
CA LEU A 44 -5.35 7.93 -6.81
C LEU A 44 -4.38 7.01 -7.56
N TRP A 45 -3.76 6.05 -6.85
CA TRP A 45 -2.85 5.06 -7.44
C TRP A 45 -3.53 4.21 -8.52
N ASN A 46 -4.70 3.64 -8.23
CA ASN A 46 -5.45 2.82 -9.17
C ASN A 46 -5.86 3.62 -10.41
N VAL A 47 -6.23 4.88 -10.21
CA VAL A 47 -6.67 5.75 -11.27
C VAL A 47 -5.52 6.19 -12.18
N VAL A 48 -4.34 6.50 -11.64
CA VAL A 48 -3.17 6.86 -12.46
C VAL A 48 -2.58 5.69 -13.24
N ASP A 49 -2.95 4.44 -12.95
CA ASP A 49 -2.60 3.31 -13.84
C ASP A 49 -3.35 3.39 -15.18
N GLN A 50 -4.45 4.16 -15.25
CA GLN A 50 -5.19 4.40 -16.48
C GLN A 50 -4.58 5.54 -17.28
N THR A 51 -4.04 5.18 -18.45
CA THR A 51 -3.26 6.08 -19.31
C THR A 51 -4.03 7.35 -19.75
N SER A 52 -5.35 7.26 -19.88
CA SER A 52 -6.23 8.37 -20.31
C SER A 52 -6.38 9.47 -19.26
N ILE A 53 -6.08 9.20 -17.99
CA ILE A 53 -6.30 10.14 -16.88
C ILE A 53 -5.04 10.97 -16.58
N ILE A 54 -3.87 10.55 -17.07
CA ILE A 54 -2.61 11.26 -16.85
C ILE A 54 -2.63 12.74 -17.26
N PRO A 55 -3.17 13.15 -18.43
CA PRO A 55 -3.23 14.57 -18.79
C PRO A 55 -3.98 15.39 -17.74
N THR A 56 -5.08 14.84 -17.21
CA THR A 56 -5.85 15.45 -16.13
C THR A 56 -5.02 15.63 -14.86
N ILE A 57 -4.30 14.58 -14.46
CA ILE A 57 -3.45 14.57 -13.26
C ILE A 57 -2.31 15.57 -13.36
N VAL A 58 -1.69 15.68 -14.55
CA VAL A 58 -0.68 16.69 -14.86
C VAL A 58 -1.28 18.09 -14.77
N ASN A 59 -2.45 18.34 -15.38
CA ASN A 59 -3.12 19.64 -15.37
C ASN A 59 -3.46 20.15 -13.97
N VAL A 60 -3.86 19.26 -13.06
CA VAL A 60 -4.15 19.61 -11.65
C VAL A 60 -2.89 19.66 -10.77
N ARG A 61 -1.69 19.71 -11.38
CA ARG A 61 -0.38 19.77 -10.72
C ARG A 61 -0.05 18.55 -9.86
N GLY A 62 -0.72 17.41 -10.09
CA GLY A 62 -0.52 16.17 -9.36
C GLY A 62 0.94 15.73 -9.24
N PRO A 63 1.76 15.75 -10.31
CA PRO A 63 3.19 15.38 -10.21
C PRO A 63 3.95 16.22 -9.18
N SER A 64 3.82 17.55 -9.23
CA SER A 64 4.50 18.46 -8.32
C SER A 64 4.05 18.26 -6.86
N THR A 65 2.75 18.01 -6.64
CA THR A 65 2.19 17.79 -5.32
C THR A 65 2.63 16.45 -4.73
N CYS A 66 2.65 15.38 -5.52
CA CYS A 66 3.15 14.07 -5.09
C CYS A 66 4.65 14.12 -4.73
N LEU A 67 5.45 14.84 -5.52
CA LEU A 67 6.86 15.07 -5.23
C LEU A 67 7.06 15.87 -3.95
N HIS A 68 6.21 16.85 -3.68
CA HIS A 68 6.21 17.58 -2.41
C HIS A 68 5.90 16.65 -1.23
N TRP A 69 4.94 15.72 -1.37
CA TRP A 69 4.63 14.78 -0.31
C TRP A 69 5.81 13.86 0.03
N LEU A 70 6.59 13.43 -0.96
CA LEU A 70 7.81 12.65 -0.71
C LEU A 70 8.85 13.37 0.17
N SER A 71 8.86 14.70 0.23
CA SER A 71 9.81 15.45 1.06
C SER A 71 9.33 15.65 2.50
N LEU A 72 8.10 15.25 2.83
CA LEU A 72 7.54 15.34 4.18
C LEU A 72 8.08 14.19 5.03
N SER A 73 8.81 14.48 6.11
CA SER A 73 9.55 13.49 6.89
C SER A 73 8.73 12.58 7.81
N TYR A 74 7.48 12.95 8.04
CA TYR A 74 6.61 12.37 9.06
C TYR A 74 5.58 11.39 8.50
N LEU A 75 5.56 11.16 7.18
CA LEU A 75 4.63 10.21 6.55
C LEU A 75 4.93 8.77 6.95
N SER A 76 3.92 7.92 7.00
CA SER A 76 4.07 6.49 7.22
C SER A 76 4.78 5.82 6.02
N THR A 77 5.28 4.61 6.23
CA THR A 77 5.93 3.84 5.16
C THR A 77 4.96 3.46 4.03
N GLU A 78 3.71 3.14 4.36
CA GLU A 78 2.66 2.85 3.38
C GLU A 78 2.24 4.11 2.58
N GLU A 79 2.23 5.28 3.22
CA GLU A 79 2.00 6.55 2.52
C GLU A 79 3.11 6.81 1.50
N TYR A 80 4.39 6.68 1.90
CA TYR A 80 5.50 6.81 0.96
C TYR A 80 5.42 5.80 -0.18
N ARG A 81 5.14 4.54 0.12
CA ARG A 81 4.97 3.49 -0.89
C ARG A 81 3.90 3.87 -1.91
N SER A 82 2.73 4.31 -1.44
CA SER A 82 1.63 4.74 -2.30
C SER A 82 2.02 5.91 -3.18
N ILE A 83 2.70 6.92 -2.62
CA ILE A 83 3.19 8.08 -3.37
C ILE A 83 4.19 7.66 -4.45
N VAL A 84 5.14 6.78 -4.14
CA VAL A 84 6.12 6.27 -5.12
C VAL A 84 5.42 5.47 -6.22
N CYS A 85 4.42 4.65 -5.88
CA CYS A 85 3.61 3.94 -6.86
C CYS A 85 2.84 4.89 -7.80
N ILE A 86 2.25 5.96 -7.26
CA ILE A 86 1.58 7.00 -8.05
C ILE A 86 2.57 7.67 -9.01
N LEU A 87 3.74 8.08 -8.51
CA LEU A 87 4.77 8.72 -9.30
C LEU A 87 5.33 7.80 -10.39
N HIS A 88 5.48 6.50 -10.11
CA HIS A 88 5.86 5.51 -11.11
C HIS A 88 4.82 5.40 -12.23
N ASN A 89 3.53 5.34 -11.88
CA ASN A 89 2.48 5.30 -12.89
C ASN A 89 2.46 6.58 -13.72
N ILE A 90 2.65 7.76 -13.12
CA ILE A 90 2.80 9.03 -13.85
C ILE A 90 4.01 8.98 -14.81
N ALA A 91 5.17 8.50 -14.35
CA ALA A 91 6.42 8.47 -15.12
C ALA A 91 6.37 7.52 -16.33
N ARG A 92 5.46 6.54 -16.36
CA ARG A 92 5.28 5.61 -17.49
C ARG A 92 4.67 6.28 -18.74
N HIS A 93 4.27 7.54 -18.64
CA HIS A 93 3.61 8.30 -19.69
C HIS A 93 4.40 9.53 -20.07
N ASP A 94 4.57 9.81 -21.37
CA ASP A 94 5.42 10.89 -21.86
C ASP A 94 5.10 12.26 -21.23
N GLN A 95 3.81 12.63 -21.16
CA GLN A 95 3.40 13.89 -20.52
C GLN A 95 3.68 13.90 -19.01
N GLY A 96 3.51 12.76 -18.34
CA GLY A 96 3.81 12.62 -16.92
C GLY A 96 5.31 12.67 -16.65
N ALA A 97 6.12 12.00 -17.48
CA ALA A 97 7.57 12.02 -17.42
C ALA A 97 8.13 13.44 -17.63
N LEU A 98 7.64 14.16 -18.65
CA LEU A 98 7.99 15.55 -18.89
C LEU A 98 7.66 16.42 -17.67
N ALA A 99 6.43 16.33 -17.15
CA ALA A 99 6.03 17.08 -15.97
C ALA A 99 6.88 16.74 -14.73
N LEU A 100 7.24 15.47 -14.52
CA LEU A 100 8.11 15.07 -13.41
C LEU A 100 9.53 15.64 -13.56
N ASN A 101 10.08 15.63 -14.77
CA ASN A 101 11.39 16.23 -15.05
C ASN A 101 11.40 17.74 -14.82
N GLU A 102 10.37 18.45 -15.30
CA GLU A 102 10.19 19.90 -15.06
C GLU A 102 10.10 20.24 -13.56
N ASN A 103 9.60 19.31 -12.74
CA ASN A 103 9.49 19.46 -11.29
C ASN A 103 10.70 18.93 -10.51
N GLY A 104 11.83 18.62 -11.18
CA GLY A 104 13.06 18.21 -10.52
C GLY A 104 13.00 16.84 -9.83
N CYS A 105 12.15 15.93 -10.33
CA CYS A 105 11.89 14.61 -9.75
C CYS A 105 13.18 13.83 -9.40
N LEU A 106 14.18 13.83 -10.29
CA LEU A 106 15.45 13.12 -10.08
C LEU A 106 16.21 13.62 -8.84
N GLN A 107 16.23 14.94 -8.60
CA GLN A 107 16.88 15.52 -7.43
C GLN A 107 16.11 15.16 -6.15
N ILE A 108 14.77 15.24 -6.19
CA ILE A 108 13.92 14.91 -5.06
C ILE A 108 14.07 13.44 -4.67
N PHE A 109 14.10 12.51 -5.64
CA PHE A 109 14.32 11.08 -5.34
C PHE A 109 15.72 10.80 -4.78
N ARG A 110 16.77 11.50 -5.24
CA ARG A 110 18.10 11.39 -4.64
C ARG A 110 18.07 11.82 -3.17
N GLN A 111 17.42 12.94 -2.87
CA GLN A 111 17.27 13.41 -1.49
C GLN A 111 16.45 12.43 -0.65
N PHE A 112 15.33 11.96 -1.19
CA PHE A 112 14.45 10.99 -0.52
C PHE A 112 15.20 9.70 -0.15
N GLN A 113 16.02 9.19 -1.07
CA GLN A 113 16.84 8.01 -0.81
C GLN A 113 17.86 8.24 0.31
N GLN A 114 18.59 9.36 0.27
CA GLN A 114 19.64 9.69 1.24
C GLN A 114 19.08 10.03 2.63
N ASP A 115 17.91 10.67 2.70
CA ASP A 115 17.37 11.17 3.96
C ASP A 115 16.38 10.22 4.63
N PHE A 116 15.68 9.38 3.86
CA PHE A 116 14.62 8.55 4.39
C PHE A 116 14.88 7.07 4.22
N LEU A 117 15.10 6.57 3.01
CA LEU A 117 15.24 5.12 2.77
C LEU A 117 16.46 4.50 3.46
N GLU A 118 17.51 5.28 3.69
CA GLU A 118 18.74 4.80 4.32
C GLU A 118 18.77 5.04 5.84
N LYS A 119 17.89 5.88 6.37
CA LYS A 119 17.97 6.37 7.77
C LYS A 119 16.73 6.06 8.61
N LYS A 120 15.55 5.91 8.01
CA LYS A 120 14.30 5.68 8.75
C LYS A 120 14.22 4.23 9.21
N LEU A 121 14.06 4.04 10.53
CA LEU A 121 14.07 2.72 11.17
C LEU A 121 13.05 1.75 10.55
N ASP A 122 11.87 2.23 10.19
CA ASP A 122 10.82 1.40 9.58
C ASP A 122 11.27 0.77 8.25
N PHE A 123 12.03 1.50 7.42
CA PHE A 123 12.61 0.97 6.17
C PHE A 123 13.84 0.08 6.38
N ILE A 124 14.45 0.12 7.56
CA ILE A 124 15.55 -0.77 7.94
C ILE A 124 14.98 -2.09 8.46
N ILE A 125 13.86 -2.04 9.19
CA ILE A 125 13.18 -3.22 9.72
C ILE A 125 12.42 -3.97 8.62
N ASP A 126 11.75 -3.26 7.71
CA ASP A 126 11.04 -3.85 6.58
C ASP A 126 11.88 -3.78 5.30
N GLU A 127 12.80 -4.76 5.17
CA GLU A 127 13.71 -4.86 4.03
C GLU A 127 12.96 -5.04 2.69
N ASP A 128 11.82 -5.73 2.70
CA ASP A 128 11.04 -5.99 1.50
C ASP A 128 10.37 -4.72 0.97
N LEU A 129 9.76 -3.94 1.86
CA LEU A 129 9.19 -2.66 1.52
C LEU A 129 10.26 -1.68 1.01
N SER A 130 11.39 -1.61 1.71
CA SER A 130 12.54 -0.80 1.31
C SER A 130 13.08 -1.18 -0.06
N ARG A 131 13.22 -2.49 -0.33
CA ARG A 131 13.61 -3.03 -1.64
C ARG A 131 12.61 -2.64 -2.73
N ASN A 132 11.31 -2.78 -2.48
CA ASN A 132 10.27 -2.44 -3.44
C ASN A 132 10.30 -0.95 -3.81
N ILE A 133 10.41 -0.07 -2.81
CA ILE A 133 10.49 1.38 -3.05
C ILE A 133 11.78 1.74 -3.82
N ARG A 134 12.92 1.10 -3.50
CA ARG A 134 14.17 1.29 -4.24
C ARG A 134 14.02 0.88 -5.71
N ILE A 135 13.43 -0.28 -5.98
CA ILE A 135 13.17 -0.75 -7.35
C ILE A 135 12.30 0.25 -8.10
N LEU A 136 11.18 0.69 -7.52
CA LEU A 136 10.30 1.68 -8.14
C LEU A 136 11.01 3.01 -8.38
N SER A 137 11.84 3.45 -7.44
CA SER A 137 12.67 4.67 -7.58
C SER A 137 13.65 4.54 -8.75
N TYR A 138 14.30 3.38 -8.91
CA TYR A 138 15.16 3.12 -10.07
C TYR A 138 14.38 3.09 -11.38
N MET A 139 13.19 2.49 -11.40
CA MET A 139 12.32 2.45 -12.58
C MET A 139 11.89 3.87 -12.99
N ILE A 140 11.46 4.69 -12.03
CA ILE A 140 11.12 6.11 -12.28
C ILE A 140 12.32 6.83 -12.88
N ARG A 141 13.51 6.71 -12.26
CA ARG A 141 14.72 7.36 -12.79
C ARG A 141 15.04 6.90 -14.21
N ALA A 142 14.92 5.61 -14.50
CA ALA A 142 15.15 5.07 -15.84
C ALA A 142 14.14 5.57 -16.88
N LEU A 143 12.90 5.88 -16.45
CA LEU A 143 11.87 6.49 -17.31
C LEU A 143 12.09 7.98 -17.57
N LEU A 144 12.88 8.66 -16.72
CA LEU A 144 13.06 10.10 -16.74
C LEU A 144 14.38 10.58 -17.34
N ILE A 145 15.42 9.74 -17.31
CA ILE A 145 16.73 10.08 -17.88
C ILE A 145 16.65 10.01 -19.42
N ASP A 146 17.14 11.05 -20.09
CA ASP A 146 17.27 11.04 -21.55
C ASP A 146 18.17 9.86 -21.98
N PRO A 147 17.77 9.02 -22.95
CA PRO A 147 18.61 7.95 -23.47
C PRO A 147 20.04 8.38 -23.85
N ASN A 148 20.21 9.63 -24.28
CA ASN A 148 21.50 10.21 -24.64
C ASN A 148 22.37 10.51 -23.40
N GLU A 149 21.76 10.83 -22.25
CA GLU A 149 22.45 11.04 -20.97
C GLU A 149 22.91 9.72 -20.32
N LEU A 150 22.37 8.57 -20.76
CA LEU A 150 22.82 7.24 -20.32
C LEU A 150 24.16 6.80 -20.94
N GLY A 151 24.76 7.60 -21.83
CA GLY A 151 26.07 7.31 -22.41
C GLY A 151 26.05 6.10 -23.37
N ILE A 152 24.91 5.79 -23.99
CA ILE A 152 24.77 4.71 -25.00
C ILE A 152 25.21 5.21 -26.39
N ASP A 153 26.26 6.03 -26.46
CA ASP A 153 26.82 6.53 -27.72
C ASP A 153 27.84 5.58 -28.36
N SER A 154 28.11 4.41 -27.76
CA SER A 154 29.06 3.43 -28.33
C SER A 154 28.43 2.40 -29.26
N MET A 155 27.10 2.41 -29.46
CA MET A 155 26.44 1.50 -30.39
C MET A 155 25.36 2.22 -31.19
N ASN A 156 25.75 2.90 -32.27
CA ASN A 156 25.01 2.84 -33.56
C ASN A 156 25.63 3.74 -34.65
N ASN A 157 26.70 3.25 -35.29
CA ASN A 157 26.91 3.55 -36.70
C ASN A 157 26.07 2.56 -37.53
N ARG A 158 24.77 2.84 -37.67
CA ARG A 158 23.87 2.35 -38.74
C ARG A 158 22.51 3.03 -38.62
N LYS A 159 22.27 4.00 -39.50
CA LYS A 159 20.94 4.54 -39.78
C LYS A 159 20.06 3.44 -40.39
N LYS A 160 18.95 3.12 -39.73
CA LYS A 160 17.56 3.20 -40.21
C LYS A 160 16.66 2.41 -39.26
N ASP A 161 15.54 3.03 -38.94
CA ASP A 161 14.48 2.62 -38.01
C ASP A 161 14.76 2.92 -36.52
N PHE A 162 13.81 3.65 -35.92
CA PHE A 162 13.80 4.02 -34.51
C PHE A 162 13.73 2.74 -33.67
N GLN A 163 14.87 2.34 -33.07
CA GLN A 163 14.90 1.33 -32.02
C GLN A 163 14.87 2.06 -30.69
N ALA A 164 13.80 1.86 -29.92
CA ALA A 164 13.84 2.17 -28.50
C ALA A 164 15.04 1.43 -27.89
N THR A 165 15.96 2.16 -27.25
CA THR A 165 17.15 1.59 -26.60
C THR A 165 16.97 1.54 -25.08
N GLY A 166 17.62 0.57 -24.44
CA GLY A 166 17.45 0.27 -23.00
C GLY A 166 16.47 -0.89 -22.71
N TRP A 167 16.20 -1.15 -21.43
CA TRP A 167 15.36 -2.28 -20.97
C TRP A 167 13.90 -2.21 -21.49
N LEU A 168 13.40 -0.99 -21.76
CA LEU A 168 12.12 -0.73 -22.42
C LEU A 168 12.16 -1.05 -23.92
N GLY A 169 13.30 -0.84 -24.58
CA GLY A 169 13.53 -1.21 -25.97
C GLY A 169 13.37 -2.70 -26.24
N ILE A 170 13.87 -3.51 -25.31
CA ILE A 170 13.79 -4.98 -25.36
C ILE A 170 12.32 -5.47 -25.25
N ARG A 171 11.43 -4.70 -24.59
CA ARG A 171 10.01 -5.07 -24.42
C ARG A 171 9.07 -4.59 -25.52
N LEU A 172 9.44 -3.53 -26.26
CA LEU A 172 8.52 -2.87 -27.20
C LEU A 172 8.67 -3.35 -28.65
N ALA A 173 9.82 -3.91 -29.03
CA ALA A 173 10.13 -4.26 -30.42
C ALA A 173 9.32 -5.44 -30.99
N SER A 174 8.64 -6.25 -30.16
CA SER A 174 7.98 -7.48 -30.60
C SER A 174 6.61 -7.70 -29.96
N HIS A 175 5.80 -6.63 -29.90
CA HIS A 175 4.43 -6.50 -29.37
C HIS A 175 4.41 -5.78 -28.01
N PRO A 176 3.70 -4.63 -27.88
CA PRO A 176 3.52 -3.99 -26.58
C PRO A 176 2.57 -4.84 -25.74
N LYS A 177 3.09 -5.88 -25.08
CA LYS A 177 2.42 -6.52 -23.96
C LYS A 177 2.67 -5.66 -22.74
N TYR A 178 1.77 -4.71 -22.53
CA TYR A 178 1.62 -4.03 -21.24
C TYR A 178 1.53 -5.11 -20.16
N ILE A 179 2.49 -5.15 -19.23
CA ILE A 179 2.27 -5.85 -17.96
C ILE A 179 1.28 -4.99 -17.19
N ARG A 180 -0.01 -5.33 -17.31
CA ARG A 180 -1.06 -4.82 -16.44
C ARG A 180 -0.91 -5.54 -15.10
N PHE A 181 -0.47 -4.82 -14.08
CA PHE A 181 -0.72 -5.25 -12.71
C PHE A 181 -2.17 -4.89 -12.40
N GLY A 182 -3.10 -5.76 -12.76
CA GLY A 182 -4.50 -5.54 -12.43
C GLY A 182 -4.74 -5.72 -10.94
N ARG A 183 -5.48 -4.79 -10.33
CA ARG A 183 -6.77 -5.09 -9.66
C ARG A 183 -7.44 -3.82 -9.12
N GLN A 184 -8.27 -3.23 -9.97
CA GLN A 184 -9.58 -2.60 -9.75
C GLN A 184 -9.80 -1.62 -10.92
N ASP A 185 -10.93 -1.72 -11.62
CA ASP A 185 -11.31 -0.68 -12.58
C ASP A 185 -11.71 0.61 -11.84
N PHE A 186 -11.81 1.72 -12.58
CA PHE A 186 -12.13 3.03 -12.01
C PHE A 186 -13.39 2.97 -11.15
N ASP A 187 -14.41 2.24 -11.61
CA ASP A 187 -15.70 2.13 -10.95
C ASP A 187 -15.59 1.40 -9.61
N SER A 188 -14.77 0.34 -9.53
CA SER A 188 -14.49 -0.36 -8.28
C SER A 188 -13.76 0.52 -7.26
N ALA A 189 -12.68 1.19 -7.68
CA ALA A 189 -11.92 2.09 -6.81
C ALA A 189 -12.75 3.30 -6.35
N PHE A 190 -13.60 3.83 -7.24
CA PHE A 190 -14.52 4.91 -6.91
C PHE A 190 -15.63 4.45 -5.95
N THR A 191 -16.15 3.24 -6.13
CA THR A 191 -17.15 2.64 -5.22
C THR A 191 -16.57 2.42 -3.83
N GLU A 192 -15.32 1.95 -3.73
CA GLU A 192 -14.61 1.80 -2.46
C GLU A 192 -14.42 3.16 -1.76
N LEU A 193 -13.95 4.17 -2.50
CA LEU A 193 -13.83 5.54 -1.99
C LEU A 193 -15.19 6.09 -1.52
N GLN A 194 -16.25 5.88 -2.30
CA GLN A 194 -17.60 6.27 -1.92
C GLN A 194 -18.04 5.56 -0.63
N ALA A 195 -17.84 4.25 -0.51
CA ALA A 195 -18.19 3.49 0.69
C ALA A 195 -17.48 4.04 1.92
N THR A 196 -16.18 4.34 1.83
CA THR A 196 -15.42 4.96 2.93
C THR A 196 -15.97 6.35 3.27
N LEU A 197 -16.29 7.19 2.27
CA LEU A 197 -16.87 8.52 2.49
C LEU A 197 -18.27 8.46 3.12
N PHE A 198 -19.11 7.49 2.75
CA PHE A 198 -20.47 7.36 3.26
C PHE A 198 -20.54 6.67 4.64
N GLN A 199 -19.67 5.71 4.93
CA GLN A 199 -19.50 5.18 6.29
C GLN A 199 -19.08 6.28 7.29
N ASN A 200 -18.46 7.36 6.81
CA ASN A 200 -18.09 8.51 7.63
C ASN A 200 -19.24 9.51 7.88
N ARG A 201 -20.33 9.48 7.08
CA ARG A 201 -21.50 10.35 7.31
C ARG A 201 -22.37 9.91 8.49
N SER A 202 -22.39 8.61 8.82
CA SER A 202 -23.22 8.07 9.91
C SER A 202 -22.67 8.35 11.33
N LYS A 203 -21.48 8.96 11.44
CA LYS A 203 -20.86 9.34 12.73
C LYS A 203 -20.88 10.85 13.04
N LEU A 204 -21.41 11.67 12.14
CA LEU A 204 -21.71 13.07 12.43
C LEU A 204 -23.09 13.15 13.09
N PRO A 205 -23.28 13.93 14.17
CA PRO A 205 -24.60 14.14 14.75
C PRO A 205 -25.42 14.98 13.78
N ILE A 206 -26.15 14.32 12.89
CA ILE A 206 -27.14 14.94 12.03
C ILE A 206 -28.49 14.78 12.72
N ASN A 207 -29.05 15.90 13.17
CA ASN A 207 -30.40 16.01 13.65
C ASN A 207 -31.39 15.40 12.65
N HIS A 208 -32.35 14.67 13.20
CA HIS A 208 -33.37 13.86 12.53
C HIS A 208 -34.12 14.54 11.38
N HIS A 209 -34.36 13.73 10.35
CA HIS A 209 -35.61 13.49 9.58
C HIS A 209 -35.14 12.98 8.20
N GLU A 210 -35.37 11.74 7.78
CA GLU A 210 -36.65 11.06 7.55
C GLU A 210 -36.43 9.57 7.29
N ALA A 211 -37.51 8.81 7.42
CA ALA A 211 -37.58 7.36 7.35
C ALA A 211 -37.40 6.79 5.92
N GLY A 212 -36.63 5.69 5.81
CA GLY A 212 -36.50 4.86 4.62
C GLY A 212 -36.04 3.44 5.00
N PRO A 213 -36.39 2.39 4.21
CA PRO A 213 -36.67 1.06 4.73
C PRO A 213 -35.42 0.26 5.09
N LYS A 214 -35.54 -0.48 6.20
CA LYS A 214 -34.54 -1.39 6.76
C LYS A 214 -34.20 -2.49 5.74
N GLN A 215 -33.02 -2.40 5.12
CA GLN A 215 -32.32 -3.60 4.70
C GLN A 215 -31.68 -4.20 5.95
N GLN A 216 -32.10 -5.41 6.31
CA GLN A 216 -31.44 -6.21 7.34
C GLN A 216 -30.06 -6.61 6.80
N GLU A 217 -29.07 -5.77 7.06
CA GLU A 217 -27.69 -6.24 7.08
C GLU A 217 -27.57 -7.21 8.25
N THR A 218 -27.28 -8.47 7.92
CA THR A 218 -26.84 -9.47 8.87
C THR A 218 -25.52 -8.99 9.46
N GLN A 219 -25.58 -8.13 10.49
CA GLN A 219 -24.42 -7.84 11.32
C GLN A 219 -24.02 -9.14 12.00
N VAL A 220 -23.02 -9.81 11.43
CA VAL A 220 -22.28 -10.85 12.12
C VAL A 220 -21.72 -10.19 13.36
N HIS A 221 -22.30 -10.51 14.52
CA HIS A 221 -21.75 -10.14 15.82
C HIS A 221 -20.44 -10.91 16.02
N LEU A 222 -19.39 -10.46 15.35
CA LEU A 222 -18.03 -10.96 15.58
C LEU A 222 -17.69 -10.69 17.04
N LYS A 223 -17.46 -11.77 17.78
CA LYS A 223 -17.08 -11.72 19.19
C LYS A 223 -15.73 -11.00 19.28
N GLN A 224 -15.73 -9.74 19.72
CA GLN A 224 -14.52 -8.93 19.82
C GLN A 224 -13.65 -9.44 20.97
N TRP A 225 -12.73 -10.37 20.69
CA TRP A 225 -11.74 -10.77 21.70
C TRP A 225 -10.77 -9.62 21.94
N THR A 226 -10.60 -9.30 23.21
CA THR A 226 -9.54 -8.43 23.75
C THR A 226 -8.18 -9.12 23.66
N VAL A 227 -7.10 -8.33 23.81
CA VAL A 227 -5.73 -8.87 23.86
C VAL A 227 -5.58 -9.93 24.95
N THR A 228 -6.16 -9.71 26.12
CA THR A 228 -6.12 -10.68 27.24
C THR A 228 -6.84 -11.98 26.88
N GLU A 229 -7.97 -11.92 26.17
CA GLU A 229 -8.67 -13.13 25.71
C GLU A 229 -7.85 -13.91 24.66
N ILE A 230 -7.12 -13.21 23.79
CA ILE A 230 -6.20 -13.85 22.83
C ILE A 230 -5.05 -14.54 23.59
N GLU A 231 -4.41 -13.85 24.55
CA GLU A 231 -3.37 -14.44 25.39
C GLU A 231 -3.88 -15.70 26.12
N CYS A 232 -5.06 -15.62 26.73
CA CYS A 232 -5.71 -16.77 27.35
C CYS A 232 -5.98 -17.89 26.34
N TRP A 233 -6.40 -17.57 25.12
CA TRP A 233 -6.61 -18.57 24.08
C TRP A 233 -5.31 -19.27 23.67
N PHE A 234 -4.20 -18.53 23.48
CA PHE A 234 -2.88 -19.11 23.21
C PHE A 234 -2.45 -20.07 24.34
N HIS A 235 -2.61 -19.62 25.59
CA HIS A 235 -2.29 -20.42 26.77
C HIS A 235 -3.13 -21.70 26.86
N ASN A 236 -4.45 -21.60 26.69
CA ASN A 236 -5.38 -22.72 26.79
C ASN A 236 -5.16 -23.76 25.69
N ASN A 237 -4.68 -23.36 24.51
CA ASN A 237 -4.32 -24.27 23.42
C ASN A 237 -2.87 -24.76 23.54
N GLY A 238 -2.13 -24.35 24.57
CA GLY A 238 -0.72 -24.68 24.78
C GLY A 238 0.18 -24.22 23.62
N ILE A 239 -0.16 -23.08 23.01
CA ILE A 239 0.61 -22.40 21.99
C ILE A 239 1.60 -21.47 22.69
N LEU A 240 2.77 -21.28 22.10
CA LEU A 240 3.77 -20.34 22.59
C LEU A 240 3.18 -18.91 22.59
N CYS A 241 3.04 -18.28 23.76
CA CYS A 241 2.42 -16.95 23.87
C CYS A 241 3.19 -15.89 23.06
N GLU A 242 4.50 -16.04 22.92
CA GLU A 242 5.35 -15.14 22.14
C GLU A 242 4.98 -15.09 20.66
N LEU A 243 4.26 -16.09 20.12
CA LEU A 243 3.71 -16.03 18.77
C LEU A 243 2.63 -14.94 18.66
N TYR A 244 1.79 -14.75 19.67
CA TYR A 244 0.83 -13.63 19.66
C TYR A 244 1.59 -12.29 19.59
N GLN A 245 2.67 -12.14 20.37
CA GLN A 245 3.50 -10.93 20.38
C GLN A 245 4.28 -10.76 19.08
N PHE A 246 4.69 -11.86 18.45
CA PHE A 246 5.37 -11.87 17.16
C PHE A 246 4.49 -11.23 16.09
N TYR A 247 3.28 -11.76 15.92
CA TYR A 247 2.29 -11.29 14.94
C TYR A 247 1.61 -9.98 15.33
N GLY A 248 1.66 -9.58 16.61
CA GLY A 248 1.13 -8.31 17.07
C GLY A 248 -0.40 -8.20 17.03
N PHE A 249 -1.12 -9.31 17.24
CA PHE A 249 -2.58 -9.32 17.23
C PHE A 249 -3.16 -8.38 18.31
N GLN A 250 -3.95 -7.40 17.87
CA GLN A 250 -4.58 -6.39 18.73
C GLN A 250 -6.01 -6.78 19.15
N ASN A 251 -6.66 -7.68 18.42
CA ASN A 251 -8.01 -8.15 18.68
C ASN A 251 -8.30 -9.48 17.97
N GLY A 252 -9.38 -10.15 18.38
CA GLY A 252 -9.77 -11.46 17.84
C GLY A 252 -9.99 -11.47 16.32
N ASN A 253 -10.42 -10.35 15.73
CA ASN A 253 -10.66 -10.29 14.28
C ASN A 253 -9.35 -10.42 13.49
N GLN A 254 -8.24 -9.84 13.99
CA GLN A 254 -6.95 -10.01 13.33
C GLN A 254 -6.46 -11.47 13.40
N LEU A 255 -6.68 -12.14 14.53
CA LEU A 255 -6.37 -13.57 14.69
C LEU A 255 -7.22 -14.43 13.73
N LEU A 256 -8.51 -14.17 13.62
CA LEU A 256 -9.43 -14.89 12.73
C LEU A 256 -9.11 -14.67 11.26
N LEU A 257 -8.81 -13.43 10.85
CA LEU A 257 -8.41 -13.11 9.48
C LEU A 257 -7.10 -13.83 9.10
N TYR A 258 -6.14 -13.86 10.03
CA TYR A 258 -4.90 -14.58 9.82
C TYR A 258 -5.13 -16.10 9.73
N ALA A 259 -6.00 -16.65 10.59
CA ALA A 259 -6.38 -18.05 10.54
C ALA A 259 -7.04 -18.44 9.20
N GLU A 260 -7.93 -17.59 8.66
CA GLU A 260 -8.58 -17.83 7.36
C GLU A 260 -7.57 -17.73 6.20
N ALA A 261 -6.62 -16.81 6.27
CA ALA A 261 -5.55 -16.70 5.27
C ALA A 261 -4.64 -17.96 5.25
N LEU A 262 -4.33 -18.51 6.43
CA LEU A 262 -3.53 -19.73 6.56
C LEU A 262 -4.21 -21.00 6.04
N LYS A 263 -5.54 -21.03 5.99
CA LYS A 263 -6.32 -22.19 5.55
C LYS A 263 -5.95 -22.69 4.15
N ASN A 264 -5.61 -21.76 3.25
CA ASN A 264 -5.27 -22.04 1.85
C ASN A 264 -3.77 -21.92 1.55
N THR A 265 -2.93 -21.72 2.58
CA THR A 265 -1.50 -21.46 2.42
C THR A 265 -0.67 -22.70 2.75
N ASP A 266 0.43 -22.89 2.04
CA ASP A 266 1.44 -23.90 2.38
C ASP A 266 2.20 -23.44 3.64
N TRP A 267 1.80 -23.97 4.80
CA TRP A 267 2.33 -23.57 6.09
C TRP A 267 3.83 -23.86 6.25
N LEU A 268 4.41 -24.77 5.44
CA LEU A 268 5.85 -25.04 5.48
C LEU A 268 6.64 -23.82 5.03
N LYS A 269 6.18 -23.14 3.99
CA LYS A 269 6.82 -21.91 3.51
C LYS A 269 6.68 -20.78 4.55
N GLU A 270 5.49 -20.63 5.12
CA GLU A 270 5.25 -19.66 6.19
C GLU A 270 6.15 -19.93 7.41
N TYR A 271 6.36 -21.20 7.77
CA TYR A 271 7.24 -21.57 8.87
C TYR A 271 8.67 -21.10 8.67
N GLU A 272 9.24 -21.25 7.46
CA GLU A 272 10.61 -20.82 7.16
C GLU A 272 10.78 -19.30 7.36
N ASP A 273 9.82 -18.51 6.85
CA ASP A 273 9.81 -17.06 6.97
C ASP A 273 9.62 -16.61 8.44
N VAL A 274 8.69 -17.25 9.15
CA VAL A 274 8.35 -16.92 10.54
C VAL A 274 9.43 -17.34 11.52
N GLN A 275 10.07 -18.49 11.32
CA GLN A 275 11.10 -18.99 12.23
C GLN A 275 12.25 -18.00 12.36
N GLN A 276 12.78 -17.52 11.23
CA GLN A 276 13.90 -16.58 11.22
C GLN A 276 13.51 -15.24 11.88
N GLY A 277 12.33 -14.71 11.55
CA GLY A 277 11.82 -13.49 12.17
C GLY A 277 11.62 -13.64 13.68
N PHE A 278 11.07 -14.77 14.11
CA PHE A 278 10.78 -15.06 15.51
C PHE A 278 12.07 -15.15 16.34
N GLU A 279 13.04 -15.94 15.88
CA GLU A 279 14.33 -16.12 16.57
C GLU A 279 15.10 -14.80 16.67
N ASN A 280 15.02 -13.95 15.63
CA ASN A 280 15.61 -12.62 15.65
C ASN A 280 14.93 -11.71 16.69
N LYS A 281 13.58 -11.69 16.73
CA LYS A 281 12.80 -10.85 17.65
C LYS A 281 13.04 -11.24 19.12
N PHE A 282 13.14 -12.53 19.40
CA PHE A 282 13.27 -13.08 20.76
C PHE A 282 14.67 -13.61 21.09
N LYS A 283 15.70 -13.16 20.36
CA LYS A 283 17.10 -13.58 20.53
C LYS A 283 17.62 -13.39 21.96
N LYS A 284 17.19 -12.33 22.65
CA LYS A 284 17.61 -12.04 24.03
C LYS A 284 17.04 -13.04 25.05
N GLN A 285 15.87 -13.59 24.77
CA GLN A 285 15.18 -14.58 25.58
C GLN A 285 15.62 -16.01 25.24
N GLN A 286 16.47 -16.20 24.22
CA GLN A 286 16.91 -17.50 23.72
C GLN A 286 15.74 -18.41 23.31
N LEU A 287 14.65 -17.81 22.83
CA LEU A 287 13.51 -18.56 22.35
C LEU A 287 13.73 -19.01 20.91
N THR A 288 13.38 -20.26 20.65
CA THR A 288 13.35 -20.84 19.32
C THR A 288 11.93 -21.29 19.00
N LEU A 289 11.58 -21.23 17.71
CA LEU A 289 10.30 -21.73 17.22
C LEU A 289 10.52 -23.03 16.50
N SER A 290 10.26 -24.15 17.18
CA SER A 290 10.34 -25.46 16.53
C SER A 290 9.18 -25.67 15.55
N THR A 291 9.41 -26.49 14.53
CA THR A 291 8.36 -26.92 13.58
C THR A 291 7.14 -27.49 14.31
N HIS A 292 7.36 -28.28 15.37
CA HIS A 292 6.27 -28.86 16.17
C HIS A 292 5.40 -27.78 16.86
N GLN A 293 6.01 -26.75 17.44
CA GLN A 293 5.27 -25.63 18.05
C GLN A 293 4.48 -24.85 16.99
N PHE A 294 5.05 -24.66 15.80
CA PHE A 294 4.37 -23.95 14.72
C PHE A 294 3.21 -24.77 14.13
N ILE A 295 3.38 -26.08 13.93
CA ILE A 295 2.29 -26.98 13.51
C ILE A 295 1.13 -26.90 14.52
N LYS A 296 1.44 -26.95 15.82
CA LYS A 296 0.44 -26.83 16.89
C LYS A 296 -0.32 -25.49 16.82
N PHE A 297 0.37 -24.41 16.49
CA PHE A 297 -0.25 -23.10 16.27
C PHE A 297 -1.18 -23.11 15.05
N VAL A 298 -0.72 -23.63 13.91
CA VAL A 298 -1.52 -23.72 12.67
C VAL A 298 -2.76 -24.58 12.86
N ASP A 299 -2.65 -25.72 13.52
CA ASP A 299 -3.78 -26.62 13.78
C ASP A 299 -4.82 -25.97 14.71
N ALA A 300 -4.37 -25.24 15.73
CA ALA A 300 -5.26 -24.50 16.61
C ALA A 300 -6.01 -23.38 15.87
N LEU A 301 -5.36 -22.68 14.93
CA LEU A 301 -6.02 -21.67 14.09
C LEU A 301 -7.06 -22.27 13.14
N ARG A 302 -6.76 -23.44 12.55
CA ARG A 302 -7.73 -24.16 11.70
C ARG A 302 -8.96 -24.59 12.50
N GLU A 303 -8.76 -25.06 13.73
CA GLU A 303 -9.86 -25.43 14.62
C GLU A 303 -10.67 -24.21 15.05
N LEU A 304 -10.01 -23.07 15.29
CA LEU A 304 -10.68 -21.79 15.59
C LEU A 304 -11.66 -21.37 14.48
N VAL A 305 -11.20 -21.42 13.22
CA VAL A 305 -12.03 -21.13 12.03
C VAL A 305 -13.19 -22.13 11.90
N ARG A 306 -12.94 -23.41 12.22
CA ARG A 306 -13.97 -24.45 12.17
C ARG A 306 -15.09 -24.21 13.20
N GLN A 307 -14.75 -23.73 14.40
CA GLN A 307 -15.73 -23.44 15.45
C GLN A 307 -16.57 -22.21 15.13
N ASP A 308 -15.97 -21.20 14.50
CA ASP A 308 -16.68 -19.98 14.11
C ASP A 308 -17.70 -20.26 12.99
N SER A 309 -17.38 -21.17 12.06
CA SER A 309 -18.28 -21.53 10.94
C SER A 309 -19.49 -22.39 11.34
N VAL A 310 -19.49 -23.06 12.50
CA VAL A 310 -20.61 -23.87 13.00
C VAL A 310 -21.61 -23.05 13.83
N SER A 311 -21.27 -21.81 14.18
CA SER A 311 -22.11 -20.92 14.99
C SER A 311 -23.11 -20.09 14.16
N PHE A 312 -23.35 -20.49 12.90
CA PHE A 312 -24.27 -19.86 11.94
C PHE A 312 -25.45 -20.76 11.59
#